data_AF-A0A4U0H5H3-F1
#
_entry.id   AF-A0A4U0H5H3-F1
#
_cell.length_a   1.000
_cell.length_b   1.000
_cell.length_c   1.000
_cell.angle_alpha   90.00
_cell.angle_beta   90.00
_cell.angle_gamma   90.00
#
_symmetry.space_group_name_H-M   'P 1'
#
loop_
_entity.id
_entity.type
_entity.pdbx_description
1 polymer ?
#
loop_
_entity_poly.entity_id
_entity_poly.type
_entity_poly.pdbx_seq_one_letter_code
_entity_poly.pdbx_strand_id
1 'polypeptide(L)'
;MNESIQIEMTIAVSDLDIVDHGFNPRSLIKVLSRSQLRVLKESLLEVVVEKDGGPQIGDLNISNWHYDANENTGRFRLHFAIDRQFCCSDTESCVADYVDFTFSVQHDDHLIASATYFNWSINN
;
A
#
# COMPACT_ATOMS: atom_id res chain seq x y z
N MET A 1 10.11 -17.08 14.96
CA MET A 1 10.67 -15.74 14.74
C MET A 1 9.55 -14.95 14.10
N ASN A 2 9.14 -13.84 14.70
CA ASN A 2 8.11 -12.99 14.09
C ASN A 2 8.80 -12.20 12.97
N GLU A 3 8.54 -12.57 11.72
CA GLU A 3 9.02 -11.82 10.57
C GLU A 3 8.11 -10.59 10.40
N SER A 4 8.70 -9.41 10.56
CA SER A 4 8.07 -8.13 10.27
C SER A 4 8.62 -7.62 8.94
N ILE A 5 7.74 -7.29 8.00
CA ILE A 5 8.13 -6.69 6.72
C ILE A 5 7.94 -5.19 6.82
N GLN A 6 8.97 -4.43 6.49
CA GLN A 6 8.91 -2.98 6.39
C GLN A 6 8.70 -2.58 4.93
N ILE A 7 7.68 -1.76 4.70
CA ILE A 7 7.38 -1.20 3.39
C ILE A 7 7.55 0.31 3.50
N GLU A 8 8.43 0.87 2.68
CA GLU A 8 8.62 2.30 2.57
C GLU A 8 8.33 2.77 1.14
N MET A 9 7.64 3.91 1.03
CA MET A 9 7.33 4.53 -0.24
C MET A 9 7.46 6.04 -0.15
N THR A 10 8.08 6.64 -1.16
CA THR A 10 8.15 8.09 -1.32
C THR A 10 7.24 8.51 -2.46
N ILE A 11 6.36 9.47 -2.22
CA ILE A 11 5.37 9.99 -3.17
C ILE A 11 5.65 11.48 -3.38
N ALA A 12 5.79 11.92 -4.63
CA ALA A 12 5.83 13.35 -4.91
C ALA A 12 4.41 13.93 -4.77
N VAL A 13 4.27 14.99 -3.99
CA VAL A 13 2.99 15.61 -3.63
C VAL A 13 2.93 17.10 -3.99
N SER A 14 3.91 17.63 -4.71
CA SER A 14 3.93 19.04 -5.18
C SER A 14 2.69 19.43 -5.99
N ASP A 15 2.08 18.46 -6.66
CA ASP A 15 0.86 18.64 -7.45
C ASP A 15 -0.43 18.30 -6.67
N LEU A 16 -0.29 17.91 -5.40
CA LEU A 16 -1.34 17.36 -4.56
C LEU A 16 -1.46 18.18 -3.28
N ASP A 17 -2.46 19.07 -3.23
CA ASP A 17 -2.75 19.83 -2.02
C ASP A 17 -3.39 18.91 -0.96
N ILE A 18 -2.55 18.27 -0.15
CA ILE A 18 -2.95 17.36 0.93
C ILE A 18 -3.74 18.08 2.02
N VAL A 19 -3.56 19.40 2.13
CA VAL A 19 -4.24 20.25 3.11
C VAL A 19 -5.63 20.66 2.63
N ASP A 20 -5.91 20.55 1.32
CA ASP A 20 -7.22 20.83 0.76
C ASP A 20 -8.25 19.77 1.18
N HIS A 21 -9.41 20.24 1.65
CA HIS A 21 -10.58 19.41 1.92
C HIS A 21 -11.11 18.68 0.66
N GLY A 22 -10.71 19.12 -0.54
CA GLY A 22 -10.96 18.46 -1.82
C GLY A 22 -9.96 17.36 -2.20
N PHE A 23 -8.93 17.12 -1.39
CA PHE A 23 -7.92 16.11 -1.68
C PHE A 23 -8.55 14.72 -1.84
N ASN A 24 -8.24 14.06 -2.96
CA ASN A 24 -8.67 12.69 -3.20
C ASN A 24 -7.49 11.73 -2.95
N PRO A 25 -7.47 10.98 -1.84
CA PRO A 25 -6.35 10.09 -1.50
C PRO A 25 -6.06 9.04 -2.57
N ARG A 26 -7.04 8.69 -3.41
CA ARG A 26 -6.84 7.76 -4.53
C ARG A 26 -5.92 8.31 -5.62
N SER A 27 -5.67 9.62 -5.66
CA SER A 27 -4.73 10.22 -6.60
C SER A 27 -3.27 9.85 -6.29
N LEU A 28 -2.94 9.55 -5.02
CA LEU A 28 -1.58 9.19 -4.60
C LEU A 28 -1.04 7.98 -5.35
N ILE A 29 -1.89 6.97 -5.60
CA ILE A 29 -1.49 5.79 -6.38
C ILE A 29 -1.23 6.14 -7.85
N LYS A 30 -1.94 7.15 -8.39
CA LYS A 30 -1.83 7.55 -9.80
C LYS A 30 -0.56 8.33 -10.10
N VAL A 31 0.01 9.01 -9.10
CA VAL A 31 1.26 9.77 -9.25
C VAL A 31 2.52 8.93 -9.04
N LEU A 32 2.38 7.69 -8.52
CA LEU A 32 3.50 6.77 -8.43
C LEU A 32 4.03 6.44 -9.83
N SER A 33 5.34 6.57 -9.99
CA SER A 33 6.02 6.09 -11.19
C SER A 33 5.87 4.57 -11.33
N ARG A 34 6.03 4.05 -12.56
CA ARG A 34 5.95 2.60 -12.81
C ARG A 34 6.93 1.79 -11.97
N SER A 35 8.12 2.32 -11.71
CA SER A 35 9.13 1.68 -10.85
C SER A 35 8.68 1.65 -9.38
N GLN A 36 8.16 2.75 -8.85
CA GLN A 36 7.63 2.81 -7.48
C GLN A 36 6.43 1.87 -7.30
N LEU A 37 5.52 1.85 -8.27
CA LEU A 37 4.37 0.95 -8.25
C LEU A 37 4.81 -0.51 -8.28
N ARG A 38 5.84 -0.84 -9.08
CA ARG A 38 6.39 -2.21 -9.13
C ARG A 38 6.98 -2.61 -7.77
N VAL A 39 7.82 -1.76 -7.19
CA VAL A 39 8.44 -2.02 -5.87
C VAL A 39 7.37 -2.18 -4.79
N LEU A 40 6.35 -1.32 -4.76
CA LEU A 40 5.23 -1.44 -3.82
C LEU A 40 4.53 -2.80 -3.97
N LYS A 41 4.20 -3.21 -5.21
CA LYS A 41 3.55 -4.50 -5.46
C LYS A 41 4.43 -5.69 -5.06
N GLU A 42 5.74 -5.62 -5.33
CA GLU A 42 6.70 -6.64 -4.91
C GLU A 42 6.75 -6.75 -3.38
N SER A 43 6.83 -5.63 -2.65
CA SER A 43 6.77 -5.62 -1.18
C SER A 43 5.44 -6.14 -0.63
N LEU A 44 4.32 -5.85 -1.30
CA LEU A 44 3.01 -6.39 -0.91
C LEU A 44 2.93 -7.90 -1.16
N LEU A 45 3.56 -8.44 -2.21
CA LEU A 45 3.62 -9.90 -2.43
C LEU A 45 4.43 -10.63 -1.35
N GLU A 46 5.39 -9.96 -0.71
CA GLU A 46 6.12 -10.55 0.40
C GLU A 46 5.23 -10.77 1.63
N VAL A 47 4.21 -9.93 1.83
CA VAL A 47 3.25 -10.07 2.94
C VAL A 47 2.19 -11.14 2.68
N VAL A 48 1.98 -11.54 1.42
CA VAL A 48 1.03 -12.60 1.06
C VAL A 48 1.58 -13.96 1.52
N VAL A 49 0.86 -14.60 2.45
CA VAL A 49 1.27 -15.86 3.09
C VAL A 49 1.38 -17.02 2.09
N GLU A 50 0.47 -17.08 1.12
CA GLU A 50 0.39 -18.18 0.15
C GLU A 50 0.79 -17.68 -1.24
N LYS A 51 1.97 -18.14 -1.67
CA LYS A 51 2.61 -17.75 -2.94
C LYS A 51 2.28 -18.70 -4.10
N ASP A 52 1.43 -19.69 -3.87
CA ASP A 52 1.01 -20.66 -4.88
C ASP A 52 0.13 -20.00 -5.95
N GLY A 53 0.23 -20.49 -7.20
CA GLY A 53 -0.53 -19.96 -8.33
C GLY A 53 -0.05 -18.61 -8.87
N GLY A 54 1.18 -18.20 -8.52
CA GLY A 54 1.81 -16.99 -9.04
C GLY A 54 1.00 -15.72 -8.74
N PRO A 55 0.77 -15.38 -7.46
CA PRO A 55 -0.08 -14.27 -7.09
C PRO A 55 0.41 -12.95 -7.67
N GLN A 56 -0.53 -12.11 -8.08
CA GLN A 56 -0.29 -10.76 -8.55
C GLN A 56 -1.09 -9.77 -7.72
N ILE A 57 -0.51 -8.60 -7.49
CA ILE A 57 -1.18 -7.52 -6.78
C ILE A 57 -1.95 -6.63 -7.77
N GLY A 58 -3.26 -6.69 -7.67
CA GLY A 58 -4.24 -5.91 -8.41
C GLY A 58 -4.91 -4.84 -7.54
N ASP A 59 -5.73 -4.01 -8.18
CA ASP A 59 -6.72 -3.10 -7.56
C ASP A 59 -6.26 -2.38 -6.27
N LEU A 60 -5.26 -1.52 -6.42
CA LEU A 60 -4.78 -0.67 -5.33
C LEU A 60 -5.77 0.48 -5.06
N ASN A 61 -6.17 0.63 -3.80
CA ASN A 61 -7.05 1.72 -3.39
C ASN A 61 -6.71 2.24 -1.99
N ILE A 62 -6.83 3.55 -1.78
CA ILE A 62 -6.58 4.19 -0.49
C ILE A 62 -7.90 4.54 0.20
N SER A 63 -7.93 4.31 1.52
CA SER A 63 -9.05 4.66 2.41
C SER A 63 -8.53 5.14 3.77
N ASN A 64 -9.45 5.56 4.65
CA ASN A 64 -9.14 5.99 6.02
C ASN A 64 -8.03 7.06 6.07
N TRP A 65 -8.04 7.97 5.09
CA TRP A 65 -7.08 9.06 5.02
C TRP A 65 -7.26 10.00 6.21
N HIS A 66 -6.16 10.26 6.90
CA HIS A 66 -6.09 11.22 7.98
C HIS A 66 -4.75 11.95 7.91
N TYR A 67 -4.80 13.26 8.04
CA TYR A 67 -3.63 14.12 8.02
C TYR A 67 -3.74 15.13 9.17
N ASP A 68 -2.66 15.26 9.95
CA ASP A 68 -2.50 16.27 10.99
C ASP A 68 -1.52 17.34 10.50
N ALA A 69 -2.05 18.52 10.20
CA ALA A 69 -1.27 19.66 9.74
C ALA A 69 -0.32 20.22 10.81
N ASN A 70 -0.56 19.98 12.10
CA ASN A 70 0.34 20.47 13.15
C ASN A 70 1.62 19.63 13.22
N GLU A 71 1.50 18.33 12.99
CA GLU A 71 2.63 17.39 13.05
C GLU A 71 3.23 17.11 11.67
N ASN A 72 2.58 17.53 10.58
CA ASN A 72 2.90 17.13 9.21
C ASN A 72 2.95 15.61 9.02
N THR A 73 2.15 14.89 9.79
CA THR A 73 2.05 13.44 9.74
C THR A 73 0.63 12.99 9.42
N GLY A 74 0.48 11.73 9.08
CA GLY A 74 -0.83 11.17 8.84
C GLY A 74 -0.80 9.66 8.70
N ARG A 75 -1.94 9.12 8.32
CA ARG A 75 -2.12 7.70 8.08
C ARG A 75 -3.14 7.44 6.98
N PHE A 76 -2.99 6.31 6.32
CA PHE A 76 -3.98 5.80 5.40
C PHE A 76 -3.92 4.27 5.34
N ARG A 77 -5.01 3.67 4.87
CA ARG A 77 -5.08 2.24 4.60
C ARG A 77 -5.01 1.98 3.11
N LEU A 78 -4.00 1.23 2.69
CA LEU A 78 -3.87 0.73 1.32
C LEU A 78 -4.55 -0.64 1.23
N HIS A 79 -5.60 -0.73 0.42
CA HIS A 79 -6.24 -1.99 0.02
C HIS A 79 -5.64 -2.47 -1.29
N PHE A 80 -5.57 -3.79 -1.44
CA PHE A 80 -5.09 -4.42 -2.66
C PHE A 80 -5.80 -5.76 -2.88
N ALA A 81 -5.99 -6.12 -4.14
CA ALA A 81 -6.46 -7.45 -4.53
C ALA A 81 -5.25 -8.37 -4.78
N ILE A 82 -5.41 -9.64 -4.42
CA ILE A 82 -4.46 -10.70 -4.71
C ILE A 82 -5.11 -11.60 -5.76
N ASP A 83 -4.65 -11.50 -6.99
CA ASP A 83 -5.12 -12.32 -8.11
C ASP A 83 -4.25 -13.56 -8.23
N ARG A 84 -4.84 -14.74 -8.38
CA ARG A 84 -4.12 -16.01 -8.55
C ARG A 84 -4.52 -16.71 -9.83
N GLN A 85 -3.56 -17.32 -10.50
CA GLN A 85 -3.81 -18.17 -11.66
C GLN A 85 -3.73 -19.64 -11.24
N PHE A 86 -4.88 -20.30 -11.13
CA PHE A 86 -4.93 -21.75 -10.99
C PHE A 86 -5.03 -22.39 -12.38
N CYS A 87 -4.18 -23.39 -12.68
CA CYS A 87 -4.05 -24.00 -14.00
C CYS A 87 -5.28 -24.83 -14.47
N CYS A 88 -6.41 -24.79 -13.79
CA CYS A 88 -7.60 -25.56 -14.17
C CYS A 88 -8.87 -24.69 -14.05
N SER A 89 -9.23 -24.07 -15.17
CA SER A 89 -10.57 -23.64 -15.60
C SER A 89 -11.35 -22.55 -14.86
N ASP A 90 -11.13 -22.23 -13.58
CA ASP A 90 -11.91 -21.17 -12.92
C ASP A 90 -11.00 -20.17 -12.20
N THR A 91 -10.85 -19.00 -12.80
CA THR A 91 -10.08 -17.87 -12.26
C THR A 91 -10.97 -17.10 -11.29
N GLU A 92 -11.11 -17.53 -10.05
CA GLU A 92 -11.75 -16.69 -9.04
C GLU A 92 -11.25 -17.04 -7.63
N SER A 93 -10.18 -16.38 -7.23
CA SER A 93 -9.93 -16.15 -5.81
C SER A 93 -9.32 -14.75 -5.68
N CYS A 94 -10.17 -13.74 -5.73
CA CYS A 94 -9.83 -12.36 -5.40
C CYS A 94 -9.86 -12.21 -3.89
N VAL A 95 -8.75 -12.55 -3.23
CA VAL A 95 -8.59 -12.19 -1.82
C VAL A 95 -8.19 -10.72 -1.77
N ALA A 96 -9.00 -9.90 -1.13
CA ALA A 96 -8.65 -8.51 -0.84
C ALA A 96 -7.99 -8.43 0.54
N ASP A 97 -6.90 -7.69 0.64
CA ASP A 97 -6.18 -7.45 1.89
C ASP A 97 -5.77 -5.98 2.00
N TYR A 98 -5.23 -5.58 3.14
CA TYR A 98 -4.83 -4.21 3.38
C TYR A 98 -3.56 -4.08 4.24
N VAL A 99 -2.89 -2.95 4.08
CA VAL A 99 -1.79 -2.51 4.94
C VAL A 99 -2.06 -1.07 5.40
N ASP A 100 -1.89 -0.83 6.70
CA ASP A 100 -1.97 0.50 7.29
C ASP A 100 -0.60 1.20 7.20
N PHE A 101 -0.58 2.35 6.54
CA PHE A 101 0.59 3.21 6.41
C PHE A 101 0.47 4.41 7.34
N THR A 102 1.59 4.77 7.95
CA THR A 102 1.83 6.11 8.50
C THR A 102 2.66 6.91 7.52
N PHE A 103 2.46 8.21 7.43
CA PHE A 103 3.27 9.06 6.56
C PHE A 103 3.68 10.36 7.22
N SER A 104 4.73 10.97 6.66
CA SER A 104 5.16 12.33 6.97
C SER A 104 5.31 13.13 5.67
N VAL A 105 4.82 14.37 5.70
CA VAL A 105 5.01 15.34 4.63
C VAL A 105 6.33 16.06 4.86
N GLN A 106 7.20 16.04 3.88
CA GLN A 106 8.51 16.68 3.87
C GLN A 106 8.42 18.06 3.20
N HIS A 107 9.34 18.95 3.57
CA HIS A 107 9.39 20.32 3.04
C HIS A 107 9.65 20.41 1.53
N ASP A 108 10.17 19.35 0.90
CA ASP A 108 10.47 19.30 -0.54
C ASP A 108 9.28 18.76 -1.36
N ASP A 109 8.05 18.92 -0.87
CA ASP A 109 6.83 18.40 -1.51
C ASP A 109 6.87 16.88 -1.76
N HIS A 110 7.46 16.13 -0.83
CA HIS A 110 7.45 14.67 -0.84
C HIS A 110 6.73 14.15 0.40
N LEU A 111 5.98 13.08 0.22
CA LEU A 111 5.39 12.31 1.31
C LEU A 111 6.14 10.99 1.43
N ILE A 112 6.66 10.72 2.63
CA ILE A 112 7.30 9.44 2.96
C ILE A 112 6.28 8.65 3.77
N ALA A 113 5.79 7.54 3.21
CA ALA A 113 4.92 6.61 3.90
C ALA A 113 5.66 5.33 4.25
N SER A 114 5.42 4.84 5.46
CA SER A 114 5.97 3.59 5.97
C SER A 114 4.87 2.73 6.57
N ALA A 115 5.00 1.42 6.40
CA ALA A 115 4.17 0.43 7.03
C ALA A 115 5.03 -0.70 7.58
N THR A 116 4.57 -1.28 8.68
CA THR A 116 5.13 -2.52 9.21
C THR A 116 4.03 -3.57 9.21
N TYR A 117 4.20 -4.61 8.40
CA TYR A 117 3.29 -5.74 8.40
C TYR A 117 3.81 -6.83 9.32
N PHE A 118 2.94 -7.28 10.23
CA PHE A 118 3.21 -8.40 11.12
C PHE A 118 2.42 -9.60 10.64
N ASN A 119 3.11 -10.68 10.29
CA ASN A 119 2.44 -11.94 9.97
C ASN A 119 2.09 -12.69 11.27
N TRP A 120 0.83 -12.66 11.67
CA TRP A 120 0.34 -13.35 12.88
C TRP A 120 0.11 -14.86 12.66
N SER A 121 0.28 -15.39 11.45
CA SER A 121 -0.04 -16.79 11.12
C SER A 121 0.95 -17.85 11.65
N ILE A 122 2.01 -17.45 12.38
CA ILE A 122 3.01 -18.38 12.93
C ILE A 122 2.74 -18.78 14.39
N ASN A 123 1.50 -18.69 14.90
CA ASN A 123 1.16 -19.18 16.25
C ASN A 123 -0.27 -19.73 16.34
N ASN A 124 -0.53 -20.87 15.70
CA ASN A 124 -1.62 -21.77 16.13
C ASN A 124 -1.22 -23.23 15.95
#